data_AF-A0A7T0C0D1-F1
#
_entry.id   AF-A0A7T0C0D1-F1
#
_cell.length_a   1.000
_cell.length_b   1.000
_cell.length_c   1.000
_cell.angle_alpha   90.00
_cell.angle_beta   90.00
_cell.angle_gamma   90.00
#
_symmetry.space_group_name_H-M   'P 1'
#
loop_
_entity.id
_entity.type
_entity.pdbx_description
1 polymer ?
#
loop_
_entity_poly.entity_id
_entity_poly.type
_entity_poly.pdbx_seq_one_letter_code
_entity_poly.pdbx_strand_id
1 'polypeptide(L)'
;MNEPLAPSGLLVGDDNLINLYYLNELYGKIARHVSGEISHFLGHDIPITSGIWGGTYLIADPTGKCRRRVWRLYSIVNLPQNTPLDEQKNLERLIEFYFKAYISAFKPYDMELDLKMWGGKLPYGCKEKPSFTMHMEDANKRVNWLRCFFVWNQASWEESVIYDLVRIIKEYKQYFNFDRGKVVKDAKDLKYILQDVIIIYRTLEKACHPDFVEHAEPIIADLTQHFMKGLHDAPLIQSLYEKVYDNALIYGYEQALEGPYQEAGLDIRKIEHWPVEKINWVPDALVKSLAPPITQMFEGFRKNLGIPQAEDDDF
;
A
#
# COMPACT_ATOMS: atom_id res chain seq x y z
N MET A 1 8.04 -30.77 -6.09
CA MET A 1 6.75 -30.31 -6.67
C MET A 1 6.59 -28.88 -6.20
N ASN A 2 6.56 -27.90 -7.10
CA ASN A 2 6.34 -26.50 -6.71
C ASN A 2 4.90 -26.39 -6.20
N GLU A 3 4.72 -25.90 -4.98
CA GLU A 3 3.39 -25.61 -4.45
C GLU A 3 2.65 -24.65 -5.38
N PRO A 4 1.33 -24.85 -5.59
CA PRO A 4 0.54 -23.91 -6.37
C PRO A 4 0.55 -22.52 -5.69
N LEU A 5 0.77 -21.48 -6.49
CA LEU A 5 0.67 -20.07 -6.04
C LEU A 5 -0.80 -19.68 -5.85
N ALA A 6 -1.42 -20.23 -4.82
CA ALA A 6 -2.81 -19.98 -4.46
C ALA A 6 -2.92 -19.61 -2.97
N PRO A 7 -3.81 -18.69 -2.59
CA PRO A 7 -4.13 -18.46 -1.19
C PRO A 7 -4.88 -19.66 -0.60
N SER A 8 -4.99 -19.69 0.73
CA SER A 8 -5.63 -20.75 1.51
C SER A 8 -7.14 -20.86 1.31
N GLY A 9 -7.77 -19.86 0.67
CA GLY A 9 -9.20 -19.86 0.39
C GLY A 9 -9.58 -19.06 -0.85
N LEU A 10 -10.86 -18.67 -0.92
CA LEU A 10 -11.45 -18.09 -2.12
C LEU A 10 -11.10 -16.60 -2.28
N LEU A 11 -10.10 -16.31 -3.11
CA LEU A 11 -9.68 -14.93 -3.41
C LEU A 11 -10.79 -14.11 -4.08
N VAL A 12 -11.47 -14.68 -5.07
CA VAL A 12 -12.53 -14.02 -5.84
C VAL A 12 -13.81 -14.82 -5.67
N GLY A 13 -14.81 -14.21 -5.04
CA GLY A 13 -16.14 -14.82 -4.88
C GLY A 13 -16.93 -14.88 -6.18
N ASP A 14 -18.04 -15.63 -6.17
CA ASP A 14 -18.97 -15.73 -7.31
C ASP A 14 -19.57 -14.37 -7.70
N ASP A 15 -19.63 -13.43 -6.76
CA ASP A 15 -20.04 -12.04 -6.98
C ASP A 15 -18.92 -11.15 -7.54
N ASN A 16 -17.77 -11.74 -7.89
CA ASN A 16 -16.57 -11.08 -8.38
C ASN A 16 -15.96 -10.09 -7.38
N LEU A 17 -16.30 -10.23 -6.10
CA LEU A 17 -15.68 -9.44 -5.03
C LEU A 17 -14.42 -10.14 -4.54
N ILE A 18 -13.39 -9.34 -4.31
CA ILE A 18 -12.10 -9.82 -3.83
C ILE A 18 -12.13 -9.90 -2.32
N ASN A 19 -11.57 -10.97 -1.76
CA ASN A 19 -11.26 -11.06 -0.34
C ASN A 19 -9.81 -10.61 -0.10
N LEU A 20 -9.64 -9.60 0.73
CA LEU A 20 -8.36 -8.94 0.96
C LEU A 20 -7.43 -9.74 1.85
N TYR A 21 -7.98 -10.54 2.76
CA TYR A 21 -7.17 -11.47 3.55
C TYR A 21 -6.43 -12.44 2.63
N TYR A 22 -7.17 -13.10 1.72
CA TYR A 22 -6.58 -14.01 0.75
C TYR A 22 -5.71 -13.28 -0.29
N LEU A 23 -6.01 -12.03 -0.64
CA LEU A 23 -5.15 -11.24 -1.53
C LEU A 23 -3.79 -10.96 -0.89
N ASN A 24 -3.78 -10.55 0.39
CA ASN A 24 -2.54 -10.30 1.13
C ASN A 24 -1.74 -11.59 1.31
N GLU A 25 -2.40 -12.70 1.63
CA GLU A 25 -1.77 -14.02 1.69
C GLU A 25 -1.12 -14.41 0.35
N LEU A 26 -1.82 -14.19 -0.77
CA LEU A 26 -1.32 -14.49 -2.10
C LEU A 26 -0.07 -13.65 -2.42
N TYR A 27 -0.06 -12.36 -2.10
CA TYR A 27 1.13 -11.53 -2.27
C TYR A 27 2.32 -12.03 -1.45
N GLY A 28 2.10 -12.40 -0.19
CA GLY A 28 3.15 -13.02 0.64
C GLY A 28 3.67 -14.34 0.08
N LYS A 29 2.81 -15.19 -0.50
CA LYS A 29 3.22 -16.43 -1.17
C LYS A 29 4.02 -16.17 -2.45
N ILE A 30 3.59 -15.21 -3.27
CA ILE A 30 4.33 -14.80 -4.46
C ILE A 30 5.73 -14.28 -4.08
N ALA A 31 5.83 -13.44 -3.06
CA ALA A 31 7.12 -12.92 -2.59
C ALA A 31 8.06 -14.02 -2.10
N ARG A 32 7.57 -14.98 -1.30
CA ARG A 32 8.37 -16.14 -0.87
C ARG A 32 8.83 -17.01 -2.03
N HIS A 33 7.94 -17.26 -3.00
CA HIS A 33 8.31 -18.01 -4.20
C HIS A 33 9.38 -17.29 -5.01
N VAL A 34 9.20 -15.99 -5.29
CA VAL A 34 10.19 -15.21 -6.05
C VAL A 34 11.50 -15.07 -5.29
N SER A 35 11.45 -14.90 -3.96
CA SER A 35 12.61 -14.92 -3.07
C SER A 35 13.41 -16.21 -3.23
N GLY A 36 12.76 -17.37 -3.25
CA GLY A 36 13.41 -18.65 -3.51
C GLY A 36 14.05 -18.74 -4.90
N GLU A 37 13.31 -18.37 -5.95
CA GLU A 37 13.79 -18.42 -7.34
C GLU A 37 15.00 -17.49 -7.57
N ILE A 38 14.93 -16.25 -7.09
CA ILE A 38 16.02 -15.28 -7.27
C ILE A 38 17.23 -15.65 -6.40
N SER A 39 17.01 -16.18 -5.20
CA SER A 39 18.11 -16.64 -4.34
C SER A 39 18.86 -17.80 -4.96
N HIS A 40 18.12 -18.77 -5.52
CA HIS A 40 18.70 -19.89 -6.26
C HIS A 40 19.48 -19.41 -7.50
N PHE A 41 18.90 -18.48 -8.27
CA PHE A 41 19.56 -17.93 -9.46
C PHE A 41 20.87 -17.19 -9.14
N LEU A 42 20.91 -16.45 -8.03
CA LEU A 42 22.07 -15.63 -7.64
C LEU A 42 23.09 -16.39 -6.77
N GLY A 43 22.71 -17.55 -6.22
CA GLY A 43 23.53 -18.26 -5.23
C GLY A 43 23.71 -17.47 -3.92
N HIS A 44 22.77 -16.60 -3.59
CA HIS A 44 22.78 -15.71 -2.43
C HIS A 44 21.37 -15.63 -1.84
N ASP A 45 21.23 -15.57 -0.52
CA ASP A 45 19.92 -15.40 0.11
C ASP A 45 19.36 -13.99 -0.13
N ILE A 46 18.16 -13.90 -0.70
CA ILE A 46 17.48 -12.65 -1.01
C ILE A 46 16.11 -12.67 -0.33
N PRO A 47 16.02 -12.27 0.95
CA PRO A 47 14.76 -12.25 1.67
C PRO A 47 13.84 -11.17 1.09
N ILE A 48 12.64 -11.56 0.68
CA ILE A 48 11.64 -10.63 0.13
C ILE A 48 10.33 -10.79 0.89
N THR A 49 9.77 -9.66 1.33
CA THR A 49 8.42 -9.60 1.90
C THR A 49 7.49 -8.83 0.99
N SER A 50 6.19 -9.11 1.08
CA SER A 50 5.18 -8.38 0.32
C SER A 50 3.84 -8.41 1.04
N GLY A 51 3.06 -7.37 0.81
CA GLY A 51 1.68 -7.28 1.29
C GLY A 51 0.84 -6.37 0.42
N ILE A 52 -0.41 -6.20 0.83
CA ILE A 52 -1.32 -5.27 0.17
C ILE A 52 -0.82 -3.84 0.32
N TRP A 53 -1.05 -3.03 -0.71
CA TRP A 53 -0.81 -1.59 -0.65
C TRP A 53 -2.10 -0.79 -0.86
N GLY A 54 -2.20 0.34 -0.15
CA GLY A 54 -3.34 1.26 -0.23
C GLY A 54 -4.60 0.79 0.50
N GLY A 55 -5.64 1.63 0.45
CA GLY A 55 -6.85 1.54 1.28
C GLY A 55 -7.87 0.49 0.94
N THR A 56 -7.50 -0.52 0.15
CA THR A 56 -8.46 -1.55 -0.26
C THR A 56 -9.07 -2.22 0.98
N TYR A 57 -8.31 -2.36 2.07
CA TYR A 57 -8.77 -2.93 3.35
C TYR A 57 -9.86 -2.12 4.06
N LEU A 58 -9.96 -0.81 3.82
CA LEU A 58 -10.98 0.04 4.46
C LEU A 58 -12.39 -0.16 3.91
N ILE A 59 -12.54 -0.88 2.78
CA ILE A 59 -13.83 -1.13 2.14
C ILE A 59 -14.29 -2.58 2.27
N ALA A 60 -13.69 -3.37 3.17
CA ALA A 60 -14.09 -4.75 3.42
C ALA A 60 -15.20 -4.89 4.47
N ASP A 61 -15.86 -6.05 4.45
CA ASP A 61 -16.66 -6.54 5.57
C ASP A 61 -15.75 -7.19 6.63
N PRO A 62 -16.29 -7.63 7.78
CA PRO A 62 -15.49 -8.25 8.83
C PRO A 62 -14.72 -9.51 8.43
N THR A 63 -15.02 -10.14 7.29
CA THR A 63 -14.30 -11.33 6.77
C THR A 63 -13.20 -10.97 5.77
N GLY A 64 -12.99 -9.68 5.51
CA GLY A 64 -12.03 -9.19 4.52
C GLY A 64 -12.60 -9.14 3.10
N LYS A 65 -13.86 -9.54 2.88
CA LYS A 65 -14.49 -9.45 1.56
C LYS A 65 -14.80 -8.00 1.24
N CYS A 66 -14.29 -7.50 0.10
CA CYS A 66 -14.61 -6.15 -0.35
C CYS A 66 -16.11 -5.97 -0.52
N ARG A 67 -16.64 -4.83 -0.06
CA ARG A 67 -18.05 -4.45 -0.24
C ARG A 67 -18.37 -3.94 -1.64
N ARG A 68 -17.34 -3.73 -2.46
CA ARG A 68 -17.42 -3.21 -3.83
C ARG A 68 -16.35 -3.88 -4.69
N ARG A 69 -16.59 -3.92 -6.00
CA ARG A 69 -15.61 -4.43 -6.96
C ARG A 69 -14.33 -3.61 -6.92
N VAL A 70 -13.19 -4.29 -6.85
CA VAL A 70 -11.86 -3.71 -6.91
C VAL A 70 -11.38 -3.74 -8.35
N TRP A 71 -11.00 -2.58 -8.87
CA TRP A 71 -10.52 -2.43 -10.25
C TRP A 71 -9.00 -2.29 -10.35
N ARG A 72 -8.31 -2.11 -9.23
CA ARG A 72 -6.88 -1.82 -9.20
C ARG A 72 -6.27 -2.61 -8.07
N LEU A 73 -5.36 -3.51 -8.41
CA LEU A 73 -4.64 -4.33 -7.44
C LEU A 73 -3.29 -3.69 -7.18
N TYR A 74 -2.96 -3.54 -5.90
CA TYR A 74 -1.70 -2.95 -5.49
C TYR A 74 -0.99 -3.82 -4.46
N SER A 75 0.29 -4.03 -4.71
CA SER A 75 1.20 -4.80 -3.85
C SER A 75 2.41 -3.94 -3.52
N ILE A 76 2.87 -3.98 -2.27
CA ILE A 76 4.16 -3.41 -1.87
C ILE A 76 5.12 -4.57 -1.60
N VAL A 77 6.32 -4.50 -2.18
CA VAL A 77 7.36 -5.53 -2.12
C VAL A 77 8.63 -4.90 -1.56
N ASN A 78 9.20 -5.53 -0.54
CA ASN A 78 10.40 -5.05 0.12
C ASN A 78 11.63 -5.84 -0.31
N LEU A 79 12.63 -5.12 -0.82
CA LEU A 79 13.86 -5.69 -1.36
C LEU A 79 15.05 -5.37 -0.45
N PRO A 80 15.92 -6.36 -0.16
CA PRO A 80 17.08 -6.13 0.68
C PRO A 80 18.10 -5.25 -0.07
N GLN A 81 18.77 -4.36 0.67
CA GLN A 81 19.84 -3.53 0.13
C GLN A 81 21.19 -4.21 0.27
N ASN A 82 22.19 -3.76 -0.49
CA ASN A 82 23.57 -4.27 -0.41
C ASN A 82 23.63 -5.77 -0.75
N THR A 83 22.82 -6.18 -1.72
CA THR A 83 22.77 -7.55 -2.25
C THR A 83 23.06 -7.52 -3.74
N PRO A 84 23.26 -8.69 -4.39
CA PRO A 84 23.43 -8.72 -5.85
C PRO A 84 22.26 -8.11 -6.64
N LEU A 85 21.08 -7.87 -6.03
CA LEU A 85 19.97 -7.14 -6.67
C LEU A 85 20.31 -5.69 -7.04
N ASP A 86 21.38 -5.12 -6.48
CA ASP A 86 21.84 -3.77 -6.83
C ASP A 86 22.36 -3.69 -8.28
N GLU A 87 22.65 -4.84 -8.91
CA GLU A 87 22.96 -4.92 -10.33
C GLU A 87 21.70 -4.95 -11.19
N GLN A 88 21.61 -4.05 -12.17
CA GLN A 88 20.46 -3.90 -13.07
C GLN A 88 20.01 -5.21 -13.74
N LYS A 89 20.93 -6.05 -14.20
CA LYS A 89 20.61 -7.35 -14.83
C LYS A 89 19.92 -8.33 -13.86
N ASN A 90 20.27 -8.26 -12.57
CA ASN A 90 19.68 -9.12 -11.55
C ASN A 90 18.29 -8.59 -11.16
N LEU A 91 18.10 -7.27 -11.19
CA LEU A 91 16.80 -6.63 -11.04
C LEU A 91 15.85 -6.98 -12.19
N GLU A 92 16.33 -6.97 -13.44
CA GLU A 92 15.58 -7.45 -14.61
C GLU A 92 15.10 -8.88 -14.42
N ARG A 93 15.98 -9.76 -13.91
CA ARG A 93 15.63 -11.14 -13.63
C ARG A 93 14.61 -11.28 -12.50
N LEU A 94 14.72 -10.47 -11.44
CA LEU A 94 13.71 -10.39 -10.38
C LEU A 94 12.33 -10.03 -10.95
N ILE A 95 12.28 -9.05 -11.86
CA ILE A 95 11.03 -8.63 -12.51
C ILE A 95 10.44 -9.74 -13.37
N GLU A 96 11.26 -10.49 -14.11
CA GLU A 96 10.79 -11.66 -14.87
C GLU A 96 10.16 -12.73 -13.96
N PHE A 97 10.75 -12.98 -12.79
CA PHE A 97 10.19 -13.93 -11.82
C PHE A 97 8.87 -13.44 -11.25
N TYR A 98 8.78 -12.16 -10.85
CA TYR A 98 7.53 -11.57 -10.39
C TYR A 98 6.43 -11.60 -11.46
N PHE A 99 6.76 -11.23 -12.70
CA PHE A 99 5.84 -11.27 -13.83
C PHE A 99 5.23 -12.66 -14.03
N LYS A 100 6.08 -13.70 -14.09
CA LYS A 100 5.64 -15.10 -14.24
C LYS A 100 4.81 -15.58 -13.05
N ALA A 101 5.23 -15.23 -11.84
CA ALA A 101 4.53 -15.60 -10.61
C ALA A 101 3.13 -14.98 -10.57
N TYR A 102 2.98 -13.70 -10.93
CA TYR A 102 1.68 -13.04 -11.01
C TYR A 102 0.76 -13.66 -12.06
N ILE A 103 1.26 -13.95 -13.28
CA ILE A 103 0.46 -14.65 -14.29
C ILE A 103 -0.06 -15.98 -13.74
N SER A 104 0.84 -16.79 -13.19
CA SER A 104 0.50 -18.12 -12.67
C SER A 104 -0.53 -18.04 -11.53
N ALA A 105 -0.31 -17.14 -10.59
CA ALA A 105 -1.14 -16.95 -9.40
C ALA A 105 -2.55 -16.45 -9.72
N PHE A 106 -2.69 -15.56 -10.71
CA PHE A 106 -3.96 -14.89 -11.00
C PHE A 106 -4.77 -15.56 -12.12
N LYS A 107 -4.16 -16.43 -12.93
CA LYS A 107 -4.84 -17.21 -13.99
C LYS A 107 -6.08 -17.98 -13.52
N PRO A 108 -6.10 -18.65 -12.34
CA PRO A 108 -7.29 -19.37 -11.86
C PRO A 108 -8.52 -18.46 -11.64
N TYR A 109 -8.32 -17.15 -11.54
CA TYR A 109 -9.38 -16.16 -11.30
C TYR A 109 -9.82 -15.42 -12.58
N ASP A 110 -9.48 -15.99 -13.74
CA ASP A 110 -9.78 -15.45 -15.07
C ASP A 110 -9.13 -14.08 -15.32
N MET A 111 -7.99 -13.81 -14.67
CA MET A 111 -7.20 -12.60 -14.89
C MET A 111 -6.03 -12.93 -15.82
N GLU A 112 -6.05 -12.35 -17.02
CA GLU A 112 -4.99 -12.51 -18.02
C GLU A 112 -4.07 -11.30 -17.96
N LEU A 113 -3.08 -11.39 -17.07
CA LEU A 113 -2.16 -10.29 -16.80
C LEU A 113 -1.01 -10.23 -17.81
N ASP A 114 -0.77 -9.04 -18.36
CA ASP A 114 0.34 -8.76 -19.27
C ASP A 114 1.19 -7.58 -18.77
N LEU A 115 2.52 -7.71 -18.86
CA LEU A 115 3.45 -6.69 -18.40
C LEU A 115 3.48 -5.53 -19.41
N LYS A 116 3.07 -4.34 -18.96
CA LYS A 116 3.10 -3.14 -19.80
C LYS A 116 4.35 -2.30 -19.59
N MET A 117 4.78 -2.15 -18.34
CA MET A 117 5.97 -1.37 -18.01
C MET A 117 6.52 -1.75 -16.65
N TRP A 118 7.82 -1.52 -16.47
CA TRP A 118 8.46 -1.55 -15.15
C TRP A 118 9.58 -0.50 -15.09
N GLY A 119 10.14 -0.26 -13.91
CA GLY A 119 11.22 0.70 -13.69
C GLY A 119 10.77 2.15 -13.53
N GLY A 120 9.44 2.41 -13.52
CA GLY A 120 8.90 3.73 -13.21
C GLY A 120 9.22 4.12 -11.77
N LYS A 121 9.91 5.25 -11.57
CA LYS A 121 10.34 5.74 -10.25
C LYS A 121 9.15 6.23 -9.44
N LEU A 122 9.09 5.88 -8.16
CA LEU A 122 8.11 6.47 -7.25
C LEU A 122 8.46 7.95 -7.01
N PRO A 123 7.48 8.87 -7.05
CA PRO A 123 7.73 10.28 -6.77
C PRO A 123 8.06 10.47 -5.30
N TYR A 124 8.91 11.44 -4.98
CA TYR A 124 9.31 11.74 -3.59
C TYR A 124 9.98 10.57 -2.82
N GLY A 125 10.61 9.62 -3.52
CA GLY A 125 11.51 8.62 -2.93
C GLY A 125 12.98 9.07 -2.91
N CYS A 126 13.85 8.27 -2.30
CA CYS A 126 15.30 8.52 -2.28
C CYS A 126 15.87 8.72 -3.70
N LYS A 127 16.70 9.76 -3.89
CA LYS A 127 17.31 10.06 -5.20
C LYS A 127 18.38 9.06 -5.61
N GLU A 128 19.21 8.64 -4.65
CA GLU A 128 20.36 7.78 -4.89
C GLU A 128 19.92 6.35 -5.22
N LYS A 129 18.89 5.86 -4.52
CA LYS A 129 18.35 4.52 -4.70
C LYS A 129 16.81 4.58 -4.75
N PRO A 130 16.22 4.97 -5.89
CA PRO A 130 14.79 5.16 -6.00
C PRO A 130 14.04 3.83 -5.94
N SER A 131 12.94 3.81 -5.21
CA SER A 131 11.91 2.78 -5.33
C SER A 131 11.28 2.83 -6.73
N PHE A 132 10.85 1.69 -7.24
CA PHE A 132 10.36 1.55 -8.61
C PHE A 132 9.09 0.72 -8.68
N THR A 133 8.43 0.74 -9.84
CA THR A 133 7.15 0.06 -10.04
C THR A 133 7.22 -0.96 -11.16
N MET A 134 6.34 -1.94 -11.09
CA MET A 134 5.93 -2.80 -12.22
C MET A 134 4.42 -2.67 -12.40
N HIS A 135 3.97 -2.61 -13.65
CA HIS A 135 2.57 -2.42 -14.01
C HIS A 135 2.13 -3.48 -15.04
N MET A 136 1.09 -4.21 -14.68
CA MET A 136 0.46 -5.24 -15.49
C MET A 136 -1.00 -4.89 -15.73
N GLU A 137 -1.48 -5.09 -16.95
CA GLU A 137 -2.90 -4.92 -17.29
C GLU A 137 -3.57 -6.27 -17.44
N ASP A 138 -4.84 -6.35 -17.05
CA ASP A 138 -5.67 -7.53 -17.27
C ASP A 138 -6.44 -7.40 -18.59
N ALA A 139 -6.24 -8.36 -19.50
CA ALA A 139 -6.92 -8.40 -20.79
C ALA A 139 -8.41 -8.72 -20.64
N ASN A 140 -8.78 -9.52 -19.63
CA ASN A 140 -10.16 -9.92 -19.36
C ASN A 140 -10.97 -8.87 -18.58
N LYS A 141 -10.32 -7.78 -18.16
CA LYS A 141 -10.95 -6.66 -17.44
C LYS A 141 -11.71 -7.09 -16.19
N ARG A 142 -11.26 -8.17 -15.52
CA ARG A 142 -11.68 -8.49 -14.14
C ARG A 142 -11.20 -7.36 -13.23
N VAL A 143 -9.96 -6.91 -13.45
CA VAL A 143 -9.39 -5.66 -12.93
C VAL A 143 -8.90 -4.79 -14.10
N ASN A 144 -8.62 -3.51 -13.87
CA ASN A 144 -7.98 -2.67 -14.88
C ASN A 144 -6.47 -2.92 -14.92
N TRP A 145 -5.84 -3.01 -13.74
CA TRP A 145 -4.42 -3.27 -13.61
C TRP A 145 -4.01 -3.82 -12.24
N LEU A 146 -2.85 -4.48 -12.23
CA LEU A 146 -2.06 -4.79 -11.06
C LEU A 146 -0.79 -3.92 -11.10
N ARG A 147 -0.47 -3.24 -10.01
CA ARG A 147 0.79 -2.50 -9.86
C ARG A 147 1.51 -2.95 -8.60
N CYS A 148 2.78 -3.28 -8.78
CA CYS A 148 3.70 -3.66 -7.72
C CYS A 148 4.66 -2.49 -7.46
N PHE A 149 4.82 -2.12 -6.20
CA PHE A 149 5.74 -1.09 -5.73
C PHE A 149 6.92 -1.78 -5.03
N PHE A 150 8.10 -1.70 -5.63
CA PHE A 150 9.33 -2.24 -5.08
C PHE A 150 10.04 -1.17 -4.27
N VAL A 151 10.15 -1.41 -2.98
CA VAL A 151 10.75 -0.50 -2.01
C VAL A 151 11.99 -1.18 -1.42
N TRP A 152 13.05 -0.41 -1.25
CA TRP A 152 14.30 -0.92 -0.70
C TRP A 152 14.25 -1.02 0.82
N ASN A 153 15.13 -1.86 1.36
CA ASN A 153 15.27 -2.21 2.78
C ASN A 153 14.38 -3.38 3.21
N GLN A 154 14.93 -4.22 4.09
CA GLN A 154 14.24 -5.39 4.64
C GLN A 154 13.32 -4.93 5.77
N ALA A 155 12.12 -4.50 5.39
CA ALA A 155 11.05 -4.14 6.31
C ALA A 155 9.89 -5.13 6.19
N SER A 156 9.02 -5.15 7.20
CA SER A 156 7.68 -5.72 7.06
C SER A 156 6.85 -4.90 6.07
N TRP A 157 5.80 -5.50 5.51
CA TRP A 157 4.94 -4.78 4.57
C TRP A 157 4.14 -3.68 5.30
N GLU A 158 3.84 -3.88 6.59
CA GLU A 158 3.18 -2.91 7.47
C GLU A 158 4.04 -1.66 7.68
N GLU A 159 5.32 -1.84 8.02
CA GLU A 159 6.29 -0.74 8.09
C GLU A 159 6.37 0.02 6.78
N SER A 160 6.29 -0.71 5.67
CA SER A 160 6.39 -0.11 4.34
C SER A 160 5.16 0.71 3.98
N VAL A 161 3.99 0.28 4.41
CA VAL A 161 2.76 1.07 4.34
C VAL A 161 2.91 2.35 5.16
N ILE A 162 3.48 2.28 6.38
CA ILE A 162 3.69 3.46 7.23
C ILE A 162 4.69 4.45 6.60
N TYR A 163 5.83 3.95 6.11
CA TYR A 163 6.83 4.77 5.42
C TYR A 163 6.24 5.46 4.18
N ASP A 164 5.44 4.72 3.39
CA ASP A 164 4.85 5.27 2.17
C ASP A 164 3.91 6.46 2.45
N LEU A 165 3.33 6.56 3.67
CA LEU A 165 2.54 7.74 4.06
C LEU A 165 3.37 9.02 4.08
N VAL A 166 4.65 8.96 4.42
CA VAL A 166 5.54 10.13 4.34
C VAL A 166 5.58 10.67 2.90
N ARG A 167 5.76 9.76 1.94
CA ARG A 167 5.82 10.06 0.51
C ARG A 167 4.47 10.56 -0.02
N ILE A 168 3.40 9.85 0.34
CA ILE A 168 2.02 10.17 -0.05
C ILE A 168 1.60 11.54 0.49
N ILE A 169 1.86 11.85 1.76
CA ILE A 169 1.53 13.15 2.36
C ILE A 169 2.24 14.27 1.60
N LYS A 170 3.53 14.09 1.28
CA LYS A 170 4.28 15.05 0.48
C LYS A 170 3.69 15.23 -0.92
N GLU A 171 3.30 14.13 -1.57
CA GLU A 171 2.62 14.16 -2.87
C GLU A 171 1.28 14.89 -2.79
N TYR A 172 0.46 14.63 -1.78
CA TYR A 172 -0.88 15.22 -1.67
C TYR A 172 -0.87 16.65 -1.14
N LYS A 173 0.16 17.06 -0.39
CA LYS A 173 0.31 18.43 0.12
C LYS A 173 0.22 19.47 -1.00
N GLN A 174 0.61 19.14 -2.23
CA GLN A 174 0.48 20.05 -3.36
C GLN A 174 -0.98 20.44 -3.68
N TYR A 175 -1.96 19.61 -3.32
CA TYR A 175 -3.39 19.86 -3.53
C TYR A 175 -4.09 20.49 -2.34
N PHE A 176 -3.44 20.53 -1.18
CA PHE A 176 -3.98 21.05 0.08
C PHE A 176 -3.14 22.20 0.65
N ASN A 177 -2.26 22.77 -0.18
CA ASN A 177 -1.38 23.85 0.23
C ASN A 177 -2.16 25.18 0.30
N PHE A 178 -2.21 25.77 1.49
CA PHE A 178 -2.85 27.07 1.74
C PHE A 178 -2.22 28.23 0.95
N ASP A 179 -0.91 28.23 0.79
CA ASP A 179 -0.19 29.26 0.03
C ASP A 179 -0.54 29.22 -1.48
N ARG A 180 -0.98 28.06 -1.97
CA ARG A 180 -1.34 27.87 -3.39
C ARG A 180 -2.84 27.99 -3.66
N GLY A 181 -3.66 28.06 -2.62
CA GLY A 181 -5.12 28.02 -2.77
C GLY A 181 -5.66 26.63 -3.13
N LYS A 182 -6.99 26.56 -3.27
CA LYS A 182 -7.73 25.38 -3.69
C LYS A 182 -7.40 25.05 -5.16
N VAL A 183 -7.16 23.77 -5.46
CA VAL A 183 -6.87 23.34 -6.83
C VAL A 183 -8.14 23.12 -7.64
N VAL A 184 -8.07 23.35 -8.95
CA VAL A 184 -9.12 22.99 -9.90
C VAL A 184 -8.74 21.69 -10.59
N LYS A 185 -9.49 20.62 -10.34
CA LYS A 185 -9.32 19.29 -10.94
C LYS A 185 -10.67 18.71 -11.32
N ASP A 186 -10.67 17.74 -12.22
CA ASP A 186 -11.89 17.00 -12.51
C ASP A 186 -12.32 16.14 -11.31
N ALA A 187 -13.61 15.83 -11.25
CA ALA A 187 -14.20 15.10 -10.14
C ALA A 187 -13.63 13.68 -9.96
N LYS A 188 -13.12 13.05 -11.02
CA LYS A 188 -12.54 11.70 -10.94
C LYS A 188 -11.18 11.77 -10.24
N ASP A 189 -10.36 12.76 -10.55
CA ASP A 189 -9.09 13.01 -9.87
C ASP A 189 -9.30 13.36 -8.39
N LEU A 190 -10.22 14.29 -8.08
CA LEU A 190 -10.54 14.68 -6.71
C LEU A 190 -11.06 13.49 -5.88
N LYS A 191 -11.85 12.61 -6.49
CA LYS A 191 -12.31 11.38 -5.83
C LYS A 191 -11.15 10.48 -5.41
N TYR A 192 -10.08 10.36 -6.20
CA TYR A 192 -8.91 9.57 -5.81
C TYR A 192 -8.11 10.25 -4.71
N ILE A 193 -7.94 11.57 -4.79
CA ILE A 193 -7.31 12.36 -3.71
C ILE A 193 -8.05 12.15 -2.39
N LEU A 194 -9.38 12.24 -2.40
CA LEU A 194 -10.23 12.05 -1.23
C LEU A 194 -10.19 10.61 -0.68
N GLN A 195 -10.09 9.61 -1.56
CA GLN A 195 -9.87 8.23 -1.14
C GLN A 195 -8.57 8.12 -0.33
N ASP A 196 -7.48 8.71 -0.82
CA ASP A 196 -6.18 8.64 -0.15
C ASP A 196 -6.16 9.44 1.16
N VAL A 197 -6.93 10.52 1.29
CA VAL A 197 -7.13 11.22 2.57
C VAL A 197 -7.74 10.30 3.64
N ILE A 198 -8.76 9.50 3.28
CA ILE A 198 -9.34 8.51 4.22
C ILE A 198 -8.27 7.50 4.64
N ILE A 199 -7.45 7.04 3.67
CA ILE A 199 -6.42 6.03 3.89
C ILE A 199 -5.36 6.53 4.85
N ILE A 200 -4.80 7.71 4.56
CA ILE A 200 -3.80 8.34 5.41
C ILE A 200 -4.32 8.48 6.83
N TYR A 201 -5.53 9.00 7.01
CA TYR A 201 -6.11 9.14 8.35
C TYR A 201 -6.26 7.81 9.07
N ARG A 202 -6.89 6.81 8.43
CA ARG A 202 -7.16 5.53 9.08
C ARG A 202 -5.88 4.76 9.41
N THR A 203 -4.80 5.00 8.68
CA THR A 203 -3.49 4.45 9.03
C THR A 203 -2.79 5.25 10.13
N LEU A 204 -2.92 6.59 10.17
CA LEU A 204 -2.24 7.44 11.16
C LEU A 204 -3.02 7.72 12.44
N GLU A 205 -4.29 7.33 12.53
CA GLU A 205 -5.20 7.70 13.62
C GLU A 205 -4.58 7.57 15.02
N LYS A 206 -3.82 6.48 15.26
CA LYS A 206 -3.16 6.21 16.55
C LYS A 206 -1.90 7.03 16.83
N ALA A 207 -1.32 7.66 15.82
CA ALA A 207 -0.18 8.58 15.96
C ALA A 207 -0.62 10.05 15.98
N CYS A 208 -1.87 10.35 15.61
CA CYS A 208 -2.39 11.70 15.62
C CYS A 208 -2.62 12.23 17.05
N HIS A 209 -2.48 13.55 17.22
CA HIS A 209 -2.82 14.23 18.47
C HIS A 209 -4.32 14.08 18.79
N PRO A 210 -4.74 13.85 20.05
CA PRO A 210 -6.14 13.66 20.42
C PRO A 210 -7.08 14.77 19.92
N ASP A 211 -6.70 16.05 20.10
CA ASP A 211 -7.49 17.19 19.61
C ASP A 211 -7.65 17.18 18.08
N PHE A 212 -6.64 16.70 17.35
CA PHE A 212 -6.74 16.54 15.90
C PHE A 212 -7.70 15.42 15.54
N VAL A 213 -7.66 14.29 16.25
CA VAL A 213 -8.59 13.16 16.04
C VAL A 213 -10.03 13.59 16.30
N GLU A 214 -10.29 14.32 17.39
CA GLU A 214 -11.63 14.84 17.72
C GLU A 214 -12.19 15.72 16.59
N HIS A 215 -11.33 16.55 15.99
CA HIS A 215 -11.70 17.40 14.87
C HIS A 215 -11.84 16.64 13.54
N ALA A 216 -10.93 15.72 13.25
CA ALA A 216 -10.83 15.05 11.95
C ALA A 216 -11.82 13.89 11.80
N GLU A 217 -12.13 13.12 12.86
CA GLU A 217 -12.97 11.92 12.77
C GLU A 217 -14.35 12.20 12.15
N PRO A 218 -15.11 13.27 12.54
CA PRO A 218 -16.41 13.53 11.93
C PRO A 218 -16.31 13.82 10.42
N ILE A 219 -15.24 14.47 9.98
CA ILE A 219 -14.99 14.77 8.56
C ILE A 219 -14.67 13.48 7.80
N ILE A 220 -13.81 12.63 8.37
CA ILE A 220 -13.42 11.37 7.74
C ILE A 220 -14.55 10.36 7.74
N ALA A 221 -15.37 10.30 8.78
CA ALA A 221 -16.56 9.46 8.84
C ALA A 221 -17.57 9.83 7.75
N ASP A 222 -17.85 11.13 7.59
CA ASP A 222 -18.72 11.65 6.52
C ASP A 222 -18.16 11.33 5.13
N LEU A 223 -16.86 11.60 4.91
CA LEU A 223 -16.18 11.29 3.66
C LEU A 223 -16.22 9.79 3.33
N THR A 224 -15.98 8.94 4.34
CA THR A 224 -16.05 7.48 4.21
C THR A 224 -17.46 7.04 3.85
N GLN A 225 -18.50 7.60 4.49
CA GLN A 225 -19.88 7.26 4.19
C GLN A 225 -20.23 7.58 2.74
N HIS A 226 -19.83 8.76 2.25
CA HIS A 226 -20.05 9.15 0.86
C HIS A 226 -19.27 8.27 -0.12
N PHE A 227 -18.01 7.94 0.20
CA PHE A 227 -17.22 6.99 -0.58
C PHE A 227 -17.90 5.62 -0.70
N MET A 228 -18.45 5.11 0.41
CA MET A 228 -19.15 3.83 0.48
C MET A 228 -20.52 3.82 -0.22
N LYS A 229 -21.16 4.97 -0.42
CA LYS A 229 -22.35 5.14 -1.27
C LYS A 229 -22.00 5.30 -2.75
N GLY A 230 -20.79 5.75 -3.05
CA GLY A 230 -20.27 5.94 -4.39
C GLY A 230 -20.25 7.42 -4.75
N LEU A 231 -19.05 7.96 -4.91
CA LEU A 231 -18.82 9.34 -5.35
C LEU A 231 -18.94 9.42 -6.87
N HIS A 232 -20.10 9.89 -7.35
CA HIS A 232 -20.40 10.14 -8.77
C HIS A 232 -20.82 11.59 -9.05
N ASP A 233 -21.26 12.31 -8.02
CA ASP A 233 -21.74 13.69 -8.11
C ASP A 233 -20.57 14.68 -7.98
N ALA A 234 -20.29 15.43 -9.05
CA ALA A 234 -19.15 16.33 -9.14
C ALA A 234 -19.21 17.50 -8.13
N PRO A 235 -20.33 18.24 -8.00
CA PRO A 235 -20.54 19.20 -6.93
C PRO A 235 -20.26 18.67 -5.52
N LEU A 236 -20.75 17.48 -5.18
CA LEU A 236 -20.50 16.86 -3.88
C LEU A 236 -19.02 16.53 -3.69
N ILE A 237 -18.36 15.95 -4.70
CA ILE A 237 -16.92 15.65 -4.66
C ILE A 237 -16.10 16.93 -4.41
N GLN A 238 -16.45 18.02 -5.09
CA GLN A 238 -15.80 19.33 -4.89
C GLN A 238 -16.01 19.83 -3.46
N SER A 239 -17.25 19.78 -2.94
CA SER A 239 -17.57 20.21 -1.57
C SER A 239 -16.81 19.39 -0.52
N LEU A 240 -16.67 18.07 -0.72
CA LEU A 240 -15.88 17.21 0.16
C LEU A 240 -14.38 17.55 0.12
N TYR A 241 -13.83 17.84 -1.05
CA TYR A 241 -12.46 18.32 -1.19
C TYR A 241 -12.24 19.64 -0.44
N GLU A 242 -13.15 20.59 -0.61
CA GLU A 242 -13.10 21.88 0.10
C GLU A 242 -13.18 21.70 1.61
N LYS A 243 -14.04 20.80 2.09
CA LYS A 243 -14.11 20.45 3.51
C LYS A 243 -12.78 19.91 4.04
N VAL A 244 -12.12 19.00 3.33
CA VAL A 244 -10.79 18.50 3.74
C VAL A 244 -9.74 19.62 3.72
N TYR A 245 -9.77 20.47 2.70
CA TYR A 245 -8.88 21.62 2.55
C TYR A 245 -9.05 22.60 3.72
N ASP A 246 -10.27 23.11 3.92
CA ASP A 246 -10.58 24.17 4.88
C ASP A 246 -10.31 23.74 6.35
N ASN A 247 -10.29 22.43 6.62
CA ASN A 247 -9.98 21.86 7.93
C ASN A 247 -8.51 21.40 8.08
N ALA A 248 -7.63 21.74 7.12
CA ALA A 248 -6.18 21.56 7.21
C ALA A 248 -5.71 20.12 7.49
N LEU A 249 -6.48 19.08 7.11
CA LEU A 249 -6.22 17.71 7.57
C LEU A 249 -4.82 17.19 7.20
N ILE A 250 -4.31 17.55 6.01
CA ILE A 250 -2.97 17.14 5.55
C ILE A 250 -1.86 17.60 6.50
N TYR A 251 -2.04 18.73 7.18
CA TYR A 251 -1.03 19.30 8.08
C TYR A 251 -1.00 18.54 9.40
N GLY A 252 -2.15 18.09 9.92
CA GLY A 252 -2.19 17.21 11.08
C GLY A 252 -1.59 15.84 10.80
N TYR A 253 -1.76 15.31 9.59
CA TYR A 253 -1.09 14.07 9.16
C TYR A 253 0.42 14.24 9.08
N GLU A 254 0.90 15.36 8.52
CA GLU A 254 2.33 15.68 8.48
C GLU A 254 2.91 15.77 9.90
N GLN A 255 2.22 16.46 10.82
CA GLN A 255 2.65 16.60 12.22
C GLN A 255 2.74 15.26 12.96
N ALA A 256 1.80 14.34 12.72
CA ALA A 256 1.81 13.00 13.33
C ALA A 256 3.07 12.19 12.97
N LEU A 257 3.68 12.47 11.82
CA LEU A 257 4.92 11.83 11.38
C LEU A 257 6.16 12.68 11.71
N GLU A 258 6.07 14.01 11.64
CA GLU A 258 7.23 14.91 11.74
C GLU A 258 8.03 14.70 13.02
N GLY A 259 7.37 14.69 14.18
CA GLY A 259 8.05 14.56 15.49
C GLY A 259 8.92 13.31 15.60
N PRO A 260 8.34 12.10 15.46
CA PRO A 260 9.10 10.85 15.56
C PRO A 260 10.28 10.72 14.58
N TYR A 261 10.14 11.23 13.35
CA TYR A 261 11.26 11.21 12.39
C TYR A 261 12.31 12.28 12.71
N GLN A 262 11.90 13.45 13.21
CA GLN A 262 12.82 14.51 13.61
C GLN A 262 13.70 14.10 14.78
N GLU A 263 13.20 13.31 15.73
CA GLU A 263 13.99 12.72 16.82
C GLU A 263 15.14 11.83 16.30
N ALA A 264 14.96 11.23 15.12
CA ALA A 264 15.98 10.45 14.42
C ALA A 264 16.85 11.29 13.45
N GLY A 265 16.71 12.62 13.47
CA GLY A 265 17.45 13.53 12.59
C GLY A 265 16.95 13.55 11.14
N LEU A 266 15.73 13.07 10.87
CA LEU A 266 15.16 12.97 9.53
C LEU A 266 14.07 14.01 9.30
N ASP A 267 14.20 14.80 8.23
CA ASP A 267 13.19 15.77 7.79
C ASP A 267 12.28 15.13 6.74
N ILE A 268 11.04 14.82 7.13
CA ILE A 268 10.03 14.18 6.25
C ILE A 268 9.70 15.01 5.00
N ARG A 269 9.96 16.32 5.01
CA ARG A 269 9.78 17.20 3.84
C ARG A 269 10.92 17.06 2.84
N LYS A 270 12.00 16.38 3.19
CA LYS A 270 13.22 16.17 2.38
C LYS A 270 13.59 14.69 2.24
N ILE A 271 12.60 13.80 2.30
CA ILE A 271 12.73 12.34 2.13
C ILE A 271 13.63 11.90 0.98
N GLU A 272 13.67 12.65 -0.12
CA GLU A 272 14.49 12.31 -1.30
C GLU A 272 16.00 12.45 -1.06
N HIS A 273 16.39 13.15 0.00
CA HIS A 273 17.77 13.36 0.45
C HIS A 273 18.11 12.58 1.72
N TRP A 274 17.22 11.70 2.17
CA TRP A 274 17.54 10.83 3.28
C TRP A 274 18.65 9.86 2.88
N PRO A 275 19.47 9.43 3.87
CA PRO A 275 20.46 8.39 3.64
C PRO A 275 19.84 7.10 3.10
N VAL A 276 20.57 6.37 2.25
CA VAL A 276 20.07 5.14 1.61
C VAL A 276 19.69 4.07 2.64
N GLU A 277 20.39 4.01 3.77
CA GLU A 277 20.08 3.12 4.89
C GLU A 277 18.77 3.47 5.62
N LYS A 278 18.20 4.65 5.37
CA LYS A 278 16.92 5.11 5.93
C LYS A 278 15.76 5.00 4.94
N ILE A 279 15.96 4.42 3.75
CA ILE A 279 14.84 4.06 2.88
C ILE A 279 13.97 3.04 3.62
N ASN A 280 12.66 3.27 3.58
CA ASN A 280 11.65 2.40 4.20
C ASN A 280 11.81 2.22 5.72
N TRP A 281 12.64 3.04 6.36
CA TRP A 281 12.83 3.00 7.80
C TRP A 281 11.71 3.77 8.50
N VAL A 282 11.16 3.20 9.56
CA VAL A 282 10.12 3.81 10.39
C VAL A 282 10.61 3.87 11.84
N PRO A 283 10.46 5.00 12.55
CA PRO A 283 10.75 5.09 13.98
C PRO A 283 9.96 4.06 14.80
N ASP A 284 10.62 3.41 15.76
CA ASP A 284 9.99 2.40 16.64
C ASP A 284 8.69 2.88 17.30
N ALA A 285 8.60 4.17 17.66
CA ALA A 285 7.40 4.77 18.25
C ALA A 285 6.20 4.71 17.28
N LEU A 286 6.44 4.93 15.99
CA LEU A 286 5.43 4.81 14.94
C LEU A 286 5.13 3.34 14.64
N VAL A 287 6.14 2.47 14.57
CA VAL A 287 5.92 1.02 14.37
C VAL A 287 5.00 0.46 15.47
N LYS A 288 5.31 0.76 16.74
CA LYS A 288 4.52 0.29 17.89
C LYS A 288 3.08 0.80 17.90
N SER A 289 2.81 1.98 17.36
CA SER A 289 1.47 2.57 17.37
C SER A 289 0.65 2.25 16.11
N LEU A 290 1.31 2.08 14.96
CA LEU A 290 0.65 2.01 13.65
C LEU A 290 0.66 0.62 13.03
N ALA A 291 1.66 -0.22 13.29
CA ALA A 291 1.69 -1.58 12.74
C ALA A 291 0.63 -2.51 13.36
N PRO A 292 0.43 -2.54 14.71
CA PRO A 292 -0.55 -3.45 15.30
C PRO A 292 -1.98 -3.26 14.80
N PRO A 293 -2.53 -2.04 14.64
CA PRO A 293 -3.86 -1.87 14.03
C PRO A 293 -3.99 -2.47 12.63
N ILE A 294 -2.94 -2.42 11.81
CA ILE A 294 -2.91 -2.99 10.46
C ILE A 294 -2.96 -4.52 10.57
N THR A 295 -2.08 -5.12 11.37
CA THR A 295 -2.01 -6.58 11.54
C THR A 295 -3.30 -7.13 12.18
N GLN A 296 -3.81 -6.47 13.22
CA GLN A 296 -5.06 -6.84 13.90
C GLN A 296 -6.27 -6.82 12.97
N MET A 297 -6.30 -5.93 11.97
CA MET A 297 -7.37 -5.93 10.97
C MET A 297 -7.38 -7.25 10.17
N PHE A 298 -6.20 -7.70 9.73
CA PHE A 298 -6.06 -8.96 8.98
C PHE A 298 -6.27 -10.19 9.87
N GLU A 299 -5.85 -10.14 11.13
CA GLU A 299 -6.18 -11.17 12.13
C GLU A 299 -7.69 -11.25 12.37
N GLY A 300 -8.36 -10.10 12.41
CA GLY A 300 -9.82 -10.00 12.50
C GLY A 300 -10.50 -10.70 11.31
N PHE A 301 -10.03 -10.45 10.09
CA PHE A 301 -10.52 -11.14 8.89
C PHE A 301 -10.33 -12.67 9.01
N ARG A 302 -9.11 -13.11 9.37
CA ARG A 302 -8.77 -14.52 9.58
C ARG A 302 -9.72 -15.20 10.57
N LYS A 303 -9.91 -14.57 11.74
CA LYS A 303 -10.77 -15.07 12.81
C LYS A 303 -12.22 -15.20 12.34
N ASN A 304 -12.72 -14.20 11.63
CA ASN A 304 -14.10 -14.20 11.12
C ASN A 304 -14.30 -15.18 9.95
N LEU A 305 -13.23 -15.55 9.24
CA LEU A 305 -13.23 -16.64 8.26
C LEU A 305 -13.17 -18.04 8.92
N GLY A 306 -13.00 -18.13 10.25
CA GLY A 306 -12.89 -19.40 10.97
C GLY A 306 -11.58 -20.15 10.73
N ILE A 307 -10.55 -19.45 10.22
CA ILE A 307 -9.23 -20.03 9.98
C ILE A 307 -8.51 -20.13 11.33
N PRO A 308 -8.07 -21.33 11.77
CA PRO A 308 -7.33 -21.49 13.02
C PRO A 308 -6.12 -20.56 13.07
N GLN A 309 -5.75 -20.07 14.26
CA GLN A 309 -4.49 -19.38 14.44
C GLN A 309 -3.35 -20.36 14.11
N ALA A 310 -2.33 -19.90 13.39
CA ALA A 310 -1.14 -20.72 13.23
C ALA A 310 -0.54 -20.78 14.64
N GLU A 311 -0.22 -21.97 15.13
CA GLU A 311 0.67 -22.07 16.27
C GLU A 311 1.93 -21.28 15.87
N ASP A 312 2.40 -20.40 16.75
CA ASP A 312 3.58 -19.60 16.50
C ASP A 312 4.72 -20.58 16.17
N ASP A 313 5.05 -20.71 14.88
CA ASP A 313 6.29 -21.34 14.48
C ASP A 313 7.38 -20.38 14.93
N ASP A 314 7.94 -20.64 16.11
CA ASP A 314 9.17 -20.04 16.61
C ASP A 314 10.25 -20.13 15.50
N PHE A 315 10.49 -19.01 14.83
CA PHE A 315 11.64 -18.77 13.95
C PHE A 315 12.39 -17.55 14.44
#